data_AF-A0A5N5EER6-F1
#
_entry.id   AF-A0A5N5EER6-F1
#
_cell.length_a   1.000
_cell.length_b   1.000
_cell.length_c   1.000
_cell.angle_alpha   90.00
_cell.angle_beta   90.00
_cell.angle_gamma   90.00
#
_symmetry.space_group_name_H-M   'P 1'
#
loop_
_entity.id
_entity.type
_entity.pdbx_description
1 polymer ?
#
loop_
_entity_poly.entity_id
_entity_poly.type
_entity_poly.pdbx_seq_one_letter_code
_entity_poly.pdbx_strand_id
1 'polypeptide(L)'
;MTVHQHAVDVGTFAQYLRETTARLDPGRGWYGVFTRRDPQGMRSCLDGVEIPPWDVVESLLADLAEVHGAYFAEQVSVRAAALYSASAAAHDRRPGGRQELVHRLELMIREQGRAAERLRTAGAGGVDPADPDALAWAHDDHRRASARCAELRKRLAAVTVPHPRAGADPERIPGHAPERVPESVAEPVPAPEAPEPLGRPRSRRAASAWAAESAPAPAPRRKKPRGARFAGLDVDDEEETAYAPSPVPALPAPPSEGGSAPRGARFGGGPAEAAEEGPAPAALPDAGAGEAVAAAVGRLVRLRAEGRSGEAHVVLCEVAAWPAPRLPVLAVALYRAGLAADWTTLLWEASSLPPAGFAAAAGALAAAGRDEDCGLLLRQGVARPAAEVAEAVLALDGAGREGEARALLGAFVRVRTPQEAAELAGGGGDRVLPHLLAAAREVSVEREWDLVHALRVAGVPGV
;
A
#
# COMPACT_ATOMS: atom_id res chain seq x y z
N MET A 1 17.68 -0.81 -30.62
CA MET A 1 18.28 -0.45 -29.32
C MET A 1 17.50 -0.94 -28.10
N THR A 2 16.23 -1.37 -28.22
CA THR A 2 15.36 -1.74 -27.08
C THR A 2 15.74 -3.04 -26.36
N VAL A 3 16.20 -4.07 -27.08
CA VAL A 3 16.51 -5.39 -26.48
C VAL A 3 17.71 -5.33 -25.51
N HIS A 4 18.73 -4.53 -25.83
CA HIS A 4 19.90 -4.36 -24.96
C HIS A 4 19.58 -3.60 -23.68
N GLN A 5 18.70 -2.58 -23.77
CA GLN A 5 18.26 -1.83 -22.59
C GLN A 5 17.48 -2.71 -21.61
N HIS A 6 16.58 -3.57 -22.10
CA HIS A 6 15.81 -4.48 -21.24
C HIS A 6 16.68 -5.49 -20.47
N ALA A 7 17.75 -5.98 -21.10
CA ALA A 7 18.69 -6.89 -20.43
C ALA A 7 19.55 -6.16 -19.38
N VAL A 8 19.94 -4.91 -19.64
CA VAL A 8 20.70 -4.07 -18.71
C VAL A 8 19.87 -3.69 -17.48
N ASP A 9 18.59 -3.34 -17.67
CA ASP A 9 17.70 -2.91 -16.59
C ASP A 9 17.46 -4.05 -15.57
N VAL A 10 17.13 -5.26 -16.04
CA VAL A 10 16.90 -6.44 -15.17
C VAL A 10 18.18 -6.88 -14.45
N GLY A 11 19.33 -6.83 -15.12
CA GLY A 11 20.62 -7.14 -14.51
C GLY A 11 21.01 -6.17 -13.39
N THR A 12 20.63 -4.89 -13.51
CA THR A 12 20.94 -3.85 -12.53
C THR A 12 20.19 -4.05 -11.21
N PHE A 13 18.90 -4.40 -11.25
CA PHE A 13 18.15 -4.71 -10.03
C PHE A 13 18.64 -6.01 -9.38
N ALA A 14 18.91 -7.05 -10.18
CA ALA A 14 19.44 -8.31 -9.64
C ALA A 14 20.79 -8.12 -8.95
N GLN A 15 21.68 -7.29 -9.51
CA GLN A 15 22.93 -6.91 -8.85
C GLN A 15 22.68 -6.19 -7.53
N TYR A 16 21.82 -5.18 -7.53
CA TYR A 16 21.48 -4.44 -6.33
C TYR A 16 20.86 -5.33 -5.24
N LEU A 17 20.01 -6.28 -5.64
CA LEU A 17 19.42 -7.26 -4.74
C LEU A 17 20.51 -8.17 -4.14
N ARG A 18 21.46 -8.67 -4.94
CA ARG A 18 22.62 -9.44 -4.44
C ARG A 18 23.44 -8.66 -3.43
N GLU A 19 23.75 -7.40 -3.72
CA GLU A 19 24.49 -6.51 -2.82
C GLU A 19 23.72 -6.26 -1.51
N THR A 20 22.39 -6.17 -1.57
CA THR A 20 21.52 -6.03 -0.39
C THR A 20 21.52 -7.32 0.44
N THR A 21 21.27 -8.47 -0.19
CA THR A 21 21.22 -9.76 0.51
C THR A 21 22.59 -10.23 1.02
N ALA A 22 23.70 -9.79 0.43
CA ALA A 22 25.04 -10.09 0.91
C ALA A 22 25.35 -9.48 2.29
N ARG A 23 24.51 -8.55 2.75
CA ARG A 23 24.57 -7.95 4.09
C ARG A 23 23.67 -8.66 5.11
N LEU A 24 22.89 -9.65 4.66
CA LEU A 24 21.97 -10.42 5.49
C LEU A 24 22.54 -11.82 5.75
N ASP A 25 22.25 -12.36 6.93
CA ASP A 25 22.60 -13.75 7.29
C ASP A 25 21.57 -14.71 6.65
N PRO A 26 21.97 -15.65 5.76
CA PRO A 26 21.07 -16.62 5.16
C PRO A 26 20.48 -17.62 6.17
N GLY A 27 20.92 -17.63 7.42
CA GLY A 27 20.32 -18.42 8.50
C GLY A 27 19.18 -17.73 9.24
N ARG A 28 19.07 -16.39 9.16
CA ARG A 28 18.21 -15.56 10.01
C ARG A 28 17.19 -14.73 9.22
N GLY A 29 16.23 -14.16 9.93
CA GLY A 29 15.20 -13.27 9.37
C GLY A 29 14.37 -13.92 8.26
N TRP A 30 13.68 -13.09 7.50
CA TRP A 30 12.92 -13.50 6.33
C TRP A 30 13.81 -14.03 5.21
N TYR A 31 15.02 -13.51 5.04
CA TYR A 31 15.99 -14.00 4.05
C TYR A 31 16.27 -15.50 4.26
N GLY A 32 16.50 -15.90 5.52
CA GLY A 32 16.67 -17.31 5.89
C GLY A 32 15.41 -18.15 5.66
N VAL A 33 14.23 -17.61 5.97
CA VAL A 33 12.95 -18.29 5.70
C VAL A 33 12.79 -18.56 4.20
N PHE A 34 13.00 -17.55 3.35
CA PHE A 34 12.82 -17.69 1.90
C PHE A 34 13.85 -18.62 1.26
N THR A 35 15.12 -18.55 1.68
CA THR A 35 16.17 -19.43 1.18
C THR A 35 15.95 -20.89 1.56
N ARG A 36 15.41 -21.17 2.75
CA ARG A 36 15.03 -22.53 3.15
C ARG A 36 13.79 -23.03 2.41
N ARG A 37 12.75 -22.21 2.29
CA ARG A 37 11.47 -22.60 1.68
C ARG A 37 11.54 -22.75 0.17
N ASP A 38 12.26 -21.85 -0.51
CA ASP A 38 12.46 -21.91 -1.96
C ASP A 38 13.88 -21.45 -2.37
N PRO A 39 14.90 -22.31 -2.16
CA PRO A 39 16.28 -21.96 -2.50
C PRO A 39 16.45 -21.68 -4.00
N GLN A 40 15.69 -22.37 -4.86
CA GLN A 40 15.80 -22.20 -6.30
C GLN A 40 15.13 -20.91 -6.77
N GLY A 41 13.97 -20.56 -6.22
CA GLY A 41 13.30 -19.29 -6.51
C GLY A 41 14.16 -18.10 -6.08
N MET A 42 14.72 -18.16 -4.88
CA MET A 42 15.63 -17.11 -4.39
C MET A 42 16.86 -16.97 -5.30
N ARG A 43 17.52 -18.09 -5.68
CA ARG A 43 18.63 -18.05 -6.65
C ARG A 43 18.21 -17.43 -7.99
N SER A 44 17.05 -17.82 -8.52
CA SER A 44 16.56 -17.28 -9.80
C SER A 44 16.32 -15.76 -9.75
N CYS A 45 15.90 -15.23 -8.59
CA CYS A 45 15.75 -13.78 -8.38
C CYS A 45 17.11 -13.08 -8.29
N LEU A 46 18.04 -13.66 -7.52
CA LEU A 46 19.40 -13.13 -7.36
C LEU A 46 20.20 -13.19 -8.67
N ASP A 47 19.96 -14.18 -9.52
CA ASP A 47 20.58 -14.31 -10.85
C ASP A 47 19.92 -13.40 -11.89
N GLY A 48 18.80 -12.75 -11.57
CA GLY A 48 18.05 -11.88 -12.49
C GLY A 48 17.26 -12.64 -13.56
N VAL A 49 17.07 -13.95 -13.39
CA VAL A 49 16.23 -14.78 -14.28
C VAL A 49 14.75 -14.48 -14.05
N GLU A 50 14.39 -14.29 -12.79
CA GLU A 50 13.04 -13.95 -12.35
C GLU A 50 13.03 -12.63 -11.59
N ILE A 51 11.93 -11.89 -11.71
CA ILE A 51 11.69 -10.71 -10.86
C ILE A 51 11.03 -11.20 -9.56
N PRO A 52 11.63 -10.98 -8.38
CA PRO A 52 11.00 -11.37 -7.12
C PRO A 52 9.68 -10.62 -6.92
N PRO A 53 8.71 -11.19 -6.21
CA PRO A 53 7.59 -10.42 -5.71
C PRO A 53 8.04 -9.26 -4.82
N TRP A 54 7.33 -8.13 -4.85
CA TRP A 54 7.69 -6.96 -4.05
C TRP A 54 7.58 -7.23 -2.54
N ASP A 55 6.63 -8.06 -2.09
CA ASP A 55 6.50 -8.45 -0.67
C ASP A 55 7.74 -9.16 -0.13
N VAL A 56 8.46 -9.88 -1.00
CA VAL A 56 9.74 -10.52 -0.67
C VAL A 56 10.81 -9.45 -0.48
N VAL A 57 10.87 -8.46 -1.37
CA VAL A 57 11.82 -7.34 -1.27
C VAL A 57 11.57 -6.52 0.00
N GLU A 58 10.30 -6.22 0.33
CA GLU A 58 9.92 -5.53 1.57
C GLU A 58 10.38 -6.29 2.81
N SER A 59 10.26 -7.62 2.81
CA SER A 59 10.71 -8.46 3.93
C SER A 59 12.23 -8.47 4.06
N LEU A 60 12.98 -8.46 2.95
CA LEU A 60 14.44 -8.34 2.97
C LEU A 60 14.90 -6.95 3.46
N LEU A 61 14.14 -5.89 3.13
CA LEU A 61 14.40 -4.54 3.63
C LEU A 61 14.10 -4.44 5.14
N ALA A 62 13.09 -5.15 5.63
CA ALA A 62 12.80 -5.25 7.05
C ALA A 62 13.93 -5.97 7.81
N ASP A 63 14.45 -7.09 7.29
CA ASP A 63 15.63 -7.74 7.85
C ASP A 63 16.84 -6.79 7.87
N LEU A 64 17.01 -5.99 6.82
CA LEU A 64 18.09 -5.00 6.74
C LEU A 64 17.93 -3.88 7.78
N ALA A 65 16.70 -3.47 8.07
CA ALA A 65 16.40 -2.50 9.11
C ALA A 65 16.72 -3.04 10.51
N GLU A 66 16.50 -4.34 10.74
CA GLU A 66 16.84 -5.01 11.99
C GLU A 66 18.36 -5.06 12.21
N VAL A 67 19.15 -5.29 11.16
CA VAL A 67 20.61 -5.42 11.26
C VAL A 67 21.34 -4.07 11.20
N HIS A 68 20.87 -3.12 10.39
CA HIS A 68 21.57 -1.87 10.07
C HIS A 68 20.82 -0.59 10.45
N GLY A 69 19.61 -0.72 11.03
CA GLY A 69 18.77 0.39 11.45
C GLY A 69 17.82 0.91 10.36
N ALA A 70 16.71 1.51 10.81
CA ALA A 70 15.62 1.95 9.96
C ALA A 70 16.04 2.99 8.90
N TYR A 71 16.86 3.97 9.28
CA TYR A 71 17.31 5.04 8.37
C TYR A 71 18.10 4.50 7.18
N PHE A 72 18.99 3.53 7.43
CA PHE A 72 19.76 2.89 6.37
C PHE A 72 18.86 2.09 5.42
N ALA A 73 17.92 1.32 5.99
CA ALA A 73 16.97 0.54 5.20
C ALA A 73 16.06 1.43 4.35
N GLU A 74 15.66 2.61 4.85
CA GLU A 74 14.88 3.59 4.09
C GLU A 74 15.64 4.12 2.86
N GLN A 75 16.93 4.47 3.00
CA GLN A 75 17.73 4.87 1.84
C GLN A 75 17.86 3.74 0.81
N VAL A 76 18.04 2.51 1.28
CA VAL A 76 18.14 1.32 0.42
C VAL A 76 16.80 1.03 -0.26
N SER A 77 15.67 1.25 0.42
CA SER A 77 14.32 0.96 -0.07
C SER A 77 13.90 1.87 -1.22
N VAL A 78 14.18 3.18 -1.13
CA VAL A 78 13.88 4.15 -2.20
C VAL A 78 14.55 3.74 -3.50
N ARG A 79 15.85 3.38 -3.42
CA ARG A 79 16.60 2.90 -4.59
C ARG A 79 16.14 1.53 -5.06
N ALA A 80 15.80 0.61 -4.15
CA ALA A 80 15.25 -0.70 -4.49
C ALA A 80 13.94 -0.56 -5.28
N ALA A 81 13.02 0.30 -4.85
CA ALA A 81 11.73 0.52 -5.47
C ALA A 81 11.84 1.06 -6.90
N ALA A 82 12.76 2.01 -7.12
CA ALA A 82 13.03 2.57 -8.45
C ALA A 82 13.59 1.50 -9.42
N LEU A 83 14.63 0.77 -9.00
CA LEU A 83 15.26 -0.28 -9.79
C LEU A 83 14.30 -1.45 -10.07
N TYR A 84 13.52 -1.84 -9.05
CA TYR A 84 12.49 -2.85 -9.16
C TYR A 84 11.45 -2.47 -10.21
N SER A 85 10.89 -1.26 -10.12
CA SER A 85 9.84 -0.79 -11.03
C SER A 85 10.31 -0.74 -12.48
N ALA A 86 11.54 -0.26 -12.71
CA ALA A 86 12.16 -0.25 -14.04
C ALA A 86 12.35 -1.68 -14.58
N SER A 87 12.88 -2.59 -13.76
CA SER A 87 13.16 -3.98 -14.13
C SER A 87 11.89 -4.77 -14.39
N ALA A 88 10.87 -4.65 -13.53
CA ALA A 88 9.57 -5.28 -13.71
C ALA A 88 8.92 -4.81 -15.01
N ALA A 89 8.92 -3.50 -15.27
CA ALA A 89 8.34 -2.96 -16.50
C ALA A 89 9.12 -3.40 -17.76
N ALA A 90 10.44 -3.49 -17.72
CA ALA A 90 11.26 -4.03 -18.81
C ALA A 90 10.98 -5.52 -19.05
N HIS A 91 10.95 -6.31 -17.97
CA HIS A 91 10.65 -7.74 -18.00
C HIS A 91 9.25 -8.02 -18.57
N ASP A 92 8.25 -7.24 -18.18
CA ASP A 92 6.86 -7.47 -18.57
C ASP A 92 6.54 -7.01 -20.00
N ARG A 93 7.33 -6.06 -20.54
CA ARG A 93 7.23 -5.59 -21.93
C ARG A 93 7.91 -6.51 -22.96
N ARG A 94 8.64 -7.54 -22.52
CA ARG A 94 9.27 -8.50 -23.44
C ARG A 94 8.22 -9.26 -24.26
N PRO A 95 8.56 -9.81 -25.43
CA PRO A 95 7.66 -10.68 -26.18
C PRO A 95 7.14 -11.82 -25.30
N GLY A 96 5.82 -11.96 -25.17
CA GLY A 96 5.18 -12.95 -24.29
C GLY A 96 5.02 -12.53 -22.82
N GLY A 97 5.56 -11.38 -22.41
CA GLY A 97 5.55 -10.92 -21.01
C GLY A 97 4.15 -10.65 -20.46
N ARG A 98 3.22 -10.17 -21.30
CA ARG A 98 1.82 -10.02 -20.90
C ARG A 98 1.13 -11.37 -20.63
N GLN A 99 1.32 -12.35 -21.53
CA GLN A 99 0.75 -13.70 -21.37
C GLN A 99 1.33 -14.39 -20.13
N GLU A 100 2.62 -14.18 -19.90
CA GLU A 100 3.33 -14.62 -18.71
C GLU A 100 2.72 -14.05 -17.42
N LEU A 101 2.46 -12.73 -17.38
CA LEU A 101 1.81 -12.07 -16.25
C LEU A 101 0.40 -12.62 -15.99
N VAL A 102 -0.41 -12.82 -17.04
CA VAL A 102 -1.76 -13.41 -16.91
C VAL A 102 -1.66 -14.82 -16.33
N HIS A 103 -0.75 -15.64 -16.86
CA HIS A 103 -0.55 -17.01 -16.37
C HIS A 103 -0.12 -17.05 -14.89
N ARG A 104 0.80 -16.16 -14.49
CA ARG A 104 1.23 -16.01 -13.09
C ARG A 104 0.09 -15.57 -12.19
N LEU A 105 -0.73 -14.61 -12.63
CA LEU A 105 -1.87 -14.13 -11.87
C LEU A 105 -2.90 -15.25 -11.63
N GLU A 106 -3.22 -16.06 -12.64
CA GLU A 106 -4.10 -17.21 -12.49
C GLU A 106 -3.57 -18.25 -11.49
N LEU A 107 -2.25 -18.52 -11.54
CA LEU A 107 -1.60 -19.40 -10.57
C LEU A 107 -1.69 -18.82 -9.15
N MET A 108 -1.43 -17.53 -8.99
CA MET A 108 -1.44 -16.85 -7.69
C MET A 108 -2.85 -16.74 -7.10
N ILE A 109 -3.89 -16.54 -7.92
CA ILE A 109 -5.29 -16.54 -7.45
C ILE A 109 -5.67 -17.91 -6.87
N ARG A 110 -5.26 -19.00 -7.53
CA ARG A 110 -5.47 -20.36 -6.97
C ARG A 110 -4.74 -20.54 -5.65
N GLU A 111 -3.52 -20.02 -5.55
CA GLU A 111 -2.73 -20.11 -4.31
C GLU A 111 -3.33 -19.26 -3.18
N GLN A 112 -3.81 -18.07 -3.48
CA GLN A 112 -4.55 -17.23 -2.53
C GLN A 112 -5.78 -17.97 -1.99
N GLY A 113 -6.51 -18.69 -2.85
CA GLY A 113 -7.64 -19.54 -2.46
C GLY A 113 -7.22 -20.67 -1.52
N ARG A 114 -6.10 -21.35 -1.80
CA ARG A 114 -5.56 -22.40 -0.91
C ARG A 114 -5.10 -21.85 0.43
N ALA A 115 -4.40 -20.72 0.43
CA ALA A 115 -3.98 -20.05 1.66
C ALA A 115 -5.19 -19.60 2.50
N ALA A 116 -6.26 -19.13 1.86
CA ALA A 116 -7.51 -18.78 2.54
C ALA A 116 -8.24 -20.01 3.11
N GLU A 117 -8.16 -21.17 2.45
CA GLU A 117 -8.66 -22.43 3.00
C GLU A 117 -7.84 -22.86 4.22
N ARG A 118 -6.49 -22.87 4.12
CA ARG A 118 -5.60 -23.19 5.24
C ARG A 118 -5.84 -22.29 6.45
N LEU A 119 -6.07 -20.99 6.22
CA LEU A 119 -6.40 -20.05 7.28
C LEU A 119 -7.74 -20.38 7.96
N ARG A 120 -8.77 -20.73 7.18
CA ARG A 120 -10.07 -21.15 7.73
C ARG A 120 -9.96 -22.45 8.53
N THR A 121 -9.21 -23.43 8.03
CA THR A 121 -9.01 -24.72 8.73
C THR A 121 -8.20 -24.55 10.01
N ALA A 122 -7.15 -23.71 9.99
CA ALA A 122 -6.35 -23.41 11.18
C ALA A 122 -7.18 -22.68 12.27
N GLY A 123 -8.12 -21.81 11.86
CA GLY A 123 -9.02 -21.12 12.80
C GLY A 123 -10.22 -21.96 13.29
N ALA A 124 -10.55 -23.06 12.62
CA ALA A 124 -11.69 -23.92 12.95
C ALA A 124 -11.35 -25.11 13.87
N GLY A 125 -10.07 -25.34 14.16
CA GLY A 125 -9.60 -26.37 15.09
C GLY A 125 -10.01 -26.05 16.53
N GLY A 126 -11.19 -26.51 16.95
CA GLY A 126 -11.64 -26.47 18.34
C GLY A 126 -11.23 -27.74 19.09
N VAL A 127 -10.75 -27.54 20.33
CA VAL A 127 -10.40 -28.51 21.40
C VAL A 127 -8.91 -28.91 21.53
N ASP A 128 -8.05 -28.54 20.59
CA ASP A 128 -6.59 -28.51 20.78
C ASP A 128 -6.12 -27.15 20.27
N PRO A 129 -5.34 -26.33 21.02
CA PRO A 129 -4.82 -25.08 20.47
C PRO A 129 -4.07 -25.41 19.18
N ALA A 130 -4.68 -25.09 18.04
CA ALA A 130 -3.98 -25.07 16.77
C ALA A 130 -2.69 -24.30 17.02
N ASP A 131 -1.55 -24.94 16.71
CA ASP A 131 -0.23 -24.39 16.96
C ASP A 131 -0.25 -22.89 16.61
N PRO A 132 -0.10 -21.98 17.59
CA PRO A 132 -0.25 -20.55 17.36
C PRO A 132 0.70 -20.06 16.25
N ASP A 133 1.83 -20.77 16.07
CA ASP A 133 2.76 -20.53 14.98
C ASP A 133 2.15 -20.96 13.63
N ALA A 134 1.44 -22.09 13.55
CA ALA A 134 0.75 -22.53 12.34
C ALA A 134 -0.35 -21.55 11.89
N LEU A 135 -1.11 -20.99 12.84
CA LEU A 135 -2.11 -19.95 12.52
C LEU A 135 -1.45 -18.65 12.05
N ALA A 136 -0.37 -18.23 12.70
CA ALA A 136 0.41 -17.07 12.28
C ALA A 136 1.00 -17.25 10.87
N TRP A 137 1.53 -18.44 10.56
CA TRP A 137 1.99 -18.81 9.22
C TRP A 137 0.87 -18.81 8.19
N ALA A 138 -0.31 -19.34 8.53
CA ALA A 138 -1.46 -19.33 7.62
C ALA A 138 -1.93 -17.90 7.30
N HIS A 139 -1.91 -17.01 8.31
CA HIS A 139 -2.18 -15.58 8.12
C HIS A 139 -1.13 -14.92 7.21
N ASP A 140 0.16 -15.17 7.45
CA ASP A 140 1.25 -14.60 6.64
C ASP A 140 1.19 -15.08 5.18
N ASP A 141 0.98 -16.38 4.97
CA ASP A 141 0.84 -16.97 3.63
C ASP A 141 -0.33 -16.33 2.87
N HIS A 142 -1.48 -16.15 3.52
CA HIS A 142 -2.64 -15.50 2.91
C HIS A 142 -2.36 -14.03 2.59
N ARG A 143 -1.69 -13.30 3.49
CA ARG A 143 -1.28 -11.90 3.28
C ARG A 143 -0.35 -11.77 2.08
N ARG A 144 0.69 -12.60 2.00
CA ARG A 144 1.65 -12.60 0.88
C ARG A 144 1.02 -12.99 -0.44
N ALA A 145 0.18 -14.04 -0.47
CA ALA A 145 -0.55 -14.41 -1.68
C ALA A 145 -1.46 -13.27 -2.18
N SER A 146 -2.12 -12.57 -1.26
CA SER A 146 -2.97 -11.41 -1.58
C SER A 146 -2.16 -10.23 -2.12
N ALA A 147 -1.02 -9.91 -1.52
CA ALA A 147 -0.11 -8.86 -1.97
C ALA A 147 0.39 -9.14 -3.40
N ARG A 148 0.78 -10.37 -3.69
CA ARG A 148 1.24 -10.80 -5.03
C ARG A 148 0.15 -10.73 -6.08
N CYS A 149 -1.07 -11.13 -5.74
CA CYS A 149 -2.23 -10.93 -6.61
C CYS A 149 -2.45 -9.46 -6.96
N ALA A 150 -2.33 -8.55 -5.98
CA ALA A 150 -2.46 -7.12 -6.20
C ALA A 150 -1.33 -6.57 -7.09
N GLU A 151 -0.09 -6.96 -6.84
CA GLU A 151 1.08 -6.58 -7.62
C GLU A 151 0.97 -7.03 -9.09
N LEU A 152 0.64 -8.30 -9.33
CA LEU A 152 0.50 -8.85 -10.68
C LEU A 152 -0.64 -8.17 -11.46
N ARG A 153 -1.76 -7.83 -10.80
CA ARG A 153 -2.84 -7.04 -11.43
C ARG A 153 -2.35 -5.64 -11.81
N LYS A 154 -1.61 -4.96 -10.94
CA LYS A 154 -1.02 -3.63 -11.21
C LYS A 154 -0.07 -3.68 -12.41
N ARG A 155 0.81 -4.68 -12.45
CA ARG A 155 1.76 -4.89 -13.55
C ARG A 155 1.05 -5.19 -14.87
N LEU A 156 0.02 -6.03 -14.85
CA LEU A 156 -0.79 -6.34 -16.03
C LEU A 156 -1.54 -5.10 -16.57
N ALA A 157 -2.06 -4.25 -15.69
CA ALA A 157 -2.68 -2.99 -16.06
C ALA A 157 -1.66 -2.05 -16.75
N ALA A 158 -0.46 -1.91 -16.16
CA ALA A 158 0.61 -1.07 -16.71
C ALA A 158 1.07 -1.50 -18.13
N VAL A 159 1.06 -2.80 -18.43
CA VAL A 159 1.38 -3.32 -19.78
C VAL A 159 0.23 -3.14 -20.76
N THR A 160 -1.02 -3.06 -20.29
CA THR A 160 -2.21 -2.96 -21.14
C THR A 160 -2.49 -1.53 -21.58
N VAL A 161 -2.07 -0.53 -20.81
CA VAL A 161 -2.19 0.89 -21.18
C VAL A 161 -1.09 1.24 -22.21
N PRO A 162 -1.42 1.70 -23.43
CA PRO A 162 -0.42 2.22 -24.35
C PRO A 162 0.28 3.43 -23.72
N HIS A 163 1.58 3.31 -23.47
CA HIS A 163 2.35 4.47 -23.05
C HIS A 163 2.40 5.48 -24.20
N PRO A 164 2.07 6.77 -23.99
CA PRO A 164 2.33 7.79 -24.99
C PRO A 164 3.81 7.71 -25.34
N ARG A 165 4.13 7.58 -26.63
CA ARG A 165 5.53 7.69 -27.06
C ARG A 165 6.02 9.07 -26.63
N ALA A 166 6.99 9.11 -25.73
CA ALA A 166 7.72 10.35 -25.44
C ALA A 166 8.32 10.84 -26.77
N GLY A 167 7.76 11.91 -27.32
CA GLY A 167 8.13 12.46 -28.62
C GLY A 167 7.00 13.11 -29.44
N ALA A 168 5.78 13.25 -28.93
CA ALA A 168 4.76 14.08 -29.58
C ALA A 168 4.64 15.42 -28.85
N ASP A 169 5.19 16.48 -29.45
CA ASP A 169 5.00 17.88 -29.04
C ASP A 169 3.51 18.22 -28.89
N PRO A 170 3.08 18.86 -27.79
CA PRO A 170 1.69 19.26 -27.62
C PRO A 170 1.47 20.65 -28.23
N GLU A 171 1.49 20.75 -29.56
CA GLU A 171 1.01 21.97 -30.22
C GLU A 171 0.43 21.67 -31.61
N ARG A 172 -0.78 21.10 -31.64
CA ARG A 172 -1.70 21.36 -32.75
C ARG A 172 -3.15 21.14 -32.32
N ILE A 173 -3.78 22.23 -31.90
CA ILE A 173 -5.24 22.33 -31.83
C ILE A 173 -5.78 22.22 -33.28
N PRO A 174 -6.74 21.34 -33.59
CA PRO A 174 -7.42 21.37 -34.88
C PRO A 174 -8.39 22.57 -34.90
N GLY A 175 -7.91 23.70 -35.43
CA GLY A 175 -8.72 24.88 -35.67
C GLY A 175 -9.77 24.64 -36.77
N HIS A 176 -10.96 25.16 -36.52
CA HIS A 176 -12.09 25.31 -37.43
C HIS A 176 -11.72 25.63 -38.88
N ALA A 177 -12.40 24.95 -39.79
CA ALA A 177 -12.45 25.31 -41.20
C ALA A 177 -13.24 26.61 -41.41
N PRO A 178 -12.77 27.53 -42.27
CA PRO A 178 -13.65 28.46 -42.95
C PRO A 178 -13.88 28.02 -44.41
N GLU A 179 -15.16 27.84 -44.68
CA GLU A 179 -15.94 28.20 -45.88
C GLU A 179 -15.20 28.76 -47.11
N ARG A 180 -15.48 28.16 -48.27
CA ARG A 180 -15.01 28.57 -49.61
C ARG A 180 -15.86 29.70 -50.18
N VAL A 181 -15.22 30.62 -50.90
CA VAL A 181 -15.80 31.42 -51.99
C VAL A 181 -14.78 31.46 -53.15
N PRO A 182 -15.19 31.46 -54.44
CA PRO A 182 -14.33 31.04 -55.57
C PRO A 182 -13.80 32.20 -56.44
N GLU A 183 -13.12 31.82 -57.56
CA GLU A 183 -12.53 32.62 -58.66
C GLU A 183 -11.08 33.11 -58.40
N SER A 184 -10.07 32.92 -59.27
CA SER A 184 -9.99 33.09 -60.73
C SER A 184 -8.74 32.37 -61.32
N VAL A 185 -8.71 32.26 -62.65
CA VAL A 185 -7.98 31.38 -63.57
C VAL A 185 -6.54 31.83 -63.91
N ALA A 186 -5.60 30.88 -64.04
CA ALA A 186 -4.55 30.84 -65.08
C ALA A 186 -3.85 29.47 -65.14
N GLU A 187 -3.58 29.00 -66.37
CA GLU A 187 -3.20 27.65 -66.80
C GLU A 187 -1.67 27.56 -67.15
N PRO A 188 -1.07 26.48 -67.73
CA PRO A 188 -0.18 25.52 -67.03
C PRO A 188 1.25 25.27 -67.64
N VAL A 189 1.93 24.21 -67.13
CA VAL A 189 2.92 23.28 -67.80
C VAL A 189 4.45 23.58 -67.63
N PRO A 190 5.42 22.60 -67.65
CA PRO A 190 5.49 21.17 -67.23
C PRO A 190 6.72 20.81 -66.32
N ALA A 191 6.77 19.52 -65.92
CA ALA A 191 7.91 18.77 -65.36
C ALA A 191 9.08 18.54 -66.36
N PRO A 192 10.20 17.96 -65.88
CA PRO A 192 10.63 16.71 -66.50
C PRO A 192 11.15 15.62 -65.54
N GLU A 193 11.21 14.42 -66.12
CA GLU A 193 11.45 13.07 -65.59
C GLU A 193 12.91 12.75 -65.18
N ALA A 194 13.03 11.57 -64.53
CA ALA A 194 14.24 10.85 -64.11
C ALA A 194 15.22 10.49 -65.26
N PRO A 195 16.40 9.91 -64.93
CA PRO A 195 16.51 8.44 -65.05
C PRO A 195 17.47 7.73 -64.04
N GLU A 196 17.19 6.46 -63.76
CA GLU A 196 18.18 5.44 -63.34
C GLU A 196 19.09 5.04 -64.53
N PRO A 197 20.32 4.47 -64.34
CA PRO A 197 20.45 3.01 -64.29
C PRO A 197 21.67 2.39 -63.54
N LEU A 198 21.47 1.12 -63.12
CA LEU A 198 22.37 -0.05 -63.22
C LEU A 198 23.78 -0.07 -62.57
N GLY A 199 24.03 -1.12 -61.78
CA GLY A 199 25.39 -1.67 -61.62
C GLY A 199 25.62 -2.63 -60.44
N ARG A 200 25.41 -3.93 -60.63
CA ARG A 200 26.13 -4.99 -59.87
C ARG A 200 27.54 -5.14 -60.44
N PRO A 201 28.50 -5.64 -59.63
CA PRO A 201 28.95 -7.00 -59.91
C PRO A 201 29.13 -7.90 -58.67
N ARG A 202 29.29 -9.18 -58.99
CA ARG A 202 29.41 -10.36 -58.12
C ARG A 202 30.88 -10.72 -57.84
N SER A 203 31.03 -11.69 -56.92
CA SER A 203 32.15 -12.63 -56.69
C SER A 203 33.04 -12.26 -55.48
N ARG A 204 33.61 -13.18 -54.68
CA ARG A 204 33.76 -14.63 -54.83
C ARG A 204 34.07 -15.29 -53.47
N ARG A 205 33.47 -16.47 -53.30
CA ARG A 205 33.72 -17.63 -52.43
C ARG A 205 35.19 -17.90 -52.00
N ALA A 206 35.37 -18.32 -50.75
CA ALA A 206 36.20 -19.44 -50.24
C ALA A 206 35.67 -19.76 -48.81
N ALA A 207 35.13 -20.91 -48.40
CA ALA A 207 35.42 -22.34 -48.53
C ALA A 207 36.52 -22.88 -47.59
N SER A 208 36.12 -23.37 -46.40
CA SER A 208 36.43 -24.72 -45.84
C SER A 208 35.51 -24.95 -44.62
N ALA A 209 34.50 -25.82 -44.65
CA ALA A 209 34.57 -27.27 -44.44
C ALA A 209 35.44 -27.63 -43.23
N TRP A 210 34.86 -28.17 -42.16
CA TRP A 210 35.05 -29.54 -41.66
C TRP A 210 33.70 -29.94 -41.02
N ALA A 211 33.12 -31.03 -41.53
CA ALA A 211 31.88 -31.62 -41.07
C ALA A 211 32.20 -32.80 -40.16
N ALA A 212 31.50 -32.92 -39.04
CA ALA A 212 31.25 -34.19 -38.39
C ALA A 212 29.77 -34.23 -38.01
N GLU A 213 29.10 -35.25 -38.55
CA GLU A 213 27.68 -35.47 -38.59
C GLU A 213 27.24 -36.20 -37.32
N SER A 214 26.17 -35.72 -36.68
CA SER A 214 25.44 -36.48 -35.65
C SER A 214 23.97 -36.11 -35.72
N ALA A 215 23.14 -37.14 -35.89
CA ALA A 215 21.69 -37.12 -36.07
C ALA A 215 20.94 -36.58 -34.83
N PRO A 216 19.64 -36.24 -34.95
CA PRO A 216 19.01 -35.23 -34.10
C PRO A 216 18.53 -35.79 -32.75
N ALA A 217 18.95 -35.14 -31.66
CA ALA A 217 18.39 -35.35 -30.34
C ALA A 217 17.07 -34.55 -30.18
N PRO A 218 16.08 -35.07 -29.44
CA PRO A 218 14.74 -34.47 -29.35
C PRO A 218 14.75 -33.12 -28.62
N ALA A 219 13.95 -32.19 -29.13
CA ALA A 219 13.79 -30.83 -28.63
C ALA A 219 13.45 -30.80 -27.12
N PRO A 220 14.11 -29.95 -26.30
CA PRO A 220 13.73 -29.79 -24.91
C PRO A 220 12.37 -29.11 -24.82
N ARG A 221 11.45 -29.80 -24.14
CA ARG A 221 10.11 -29.30 -23.80
C ARG A 221 10.23 -27.96 -23.07
N ARG A 222 9.55 -26.94 -23.60
CA ARG A 222 9.37 -25.63 -22.96
C ARG A 222 8.88 -25.82 -21.53
N LYS A 223 9.72 -25.48 -20.54
CA LYS A 223 9.31 -25.45 -19.14
C LYS A 223 8.38 -24.26 -18.95
N LYS A 224 7.16 -24.56 -18.49
CA LYS A 224 6.18 -23.54 -18.07
C LYS A 224 6.77 -22.71 -16.93
N PRO A 225 6.42 -21.44 -16.81
CA PRO A 225 6.90 -20.59 -15.73
C PRO A 225 6.15 -20.91 -14.45
N ARG A 226 6.88 -21.14 -13.36
CA ARG A 226 6.33 -21.60 -12.07
C ARG A 226 6.59 -20.57 -10.98
N GLY A 227 6.01 -19.38 -11.12
CA GLY A 227 6.12 -18.27 -10.16
C GLY A 227 5.09 -18.31 -9.02
N ALA A 228 4.95 -19.43 -8.31
CA ALA A 228 4.00 -19.56 -7.18
C ALA A 228 4.53 -20.43 -6.03
N ARG A 229 5.81 -20.28 -5.66
CA ARG A 229 6.48 -21.16 -4.68
C ARG A 229 6.72 -20.55 -3.29
N PHE A 230 6.42 -19.26 -3.11
CA PHE A 230 6.61 -18.57 -1.84
C PHE A 230 5.35 -18.60 -0.94
N ALA A 231 4.49 -19.61 -1.07
CA ALA A 231 3.34 -19.91 -0.21
C ALA A 231 3.23 -21.43 -0.11
N GLY A 232 3.08 -21.94 1.11
CA GLY A 232 3.49 -23.28 1.53
C GLY A 232 2.90 -24.45 0.76
N LEU A 233 3.80 -25.36 0.42
CA LEU A 233 3.52 -26.75 0.07
C LEU A 233 4.51 -27.58 0.89
N ASP A 234 4.09 -27.99 2.09
CA ASP A 234 4.60 -29.22 2.68
C ASP A 234 3.87 -30.36 1.98
N VAL A 235 4.66 -31.28 1.43
CA VAL A 235 4.18 -32.54 0.89
C VAL A 235 4.45 -33.54 1.99
N ASP A 236 3.40 -33.90 2.73
CA ASP A 236 3.39 -35.12 3.52
C ASP A 236 3.37 -36.28 2.52
N ASP A 237 4.53 -36.93 2.35
CA ASP A 237 4.58 -38.29 1.85
C ASP A 237 4.47 -39.22 3.08
N GLU A 238 3.27 -39.74 3.28
CA GLU A 238 2.98 -40.87 4.15
C GLU A 238 3.71 -42.12 3.62
N GLU A 239 4.72 -42.59 4.33
CA GLU A 239 5.06 -44.02 4.35
C GLU A 239 5.02 -44.55 5.79
N GLU A 240 4.05 -45.45 5.94
CA GLU A 240 3.66 -46.25 7.08
C GLU A 240 4.79 -47.18 7.56
N THR A 241 5.19 -47.09 8.83
CA THR A 241 5.68 -48.28 9.57
C THR A 241 5.36 -48.20 11.06
N ALA A 242 4.85 -49.32 11.56
CA ALA A 242 4.21 -49.52 12.84
C ALA A 242 5.15 -49.62 14.06
N TYR A 243 4.68 -49.16 15.23
CA TYR A 243 4.96 -49.81 16.52
C TYR A 243 3.91 -49.42 17.58
N ALA A 244 3.51 -50.39 18.42
CA ALA A 244 2.44 -50.31 19.43
C ALA A 244 3.02 -50.59 20.86
N PRO A 245 2.27 -50.55 21.98
CA PRO A 245 2.49 -49.62 23.10
C PRO A 245 2.77 -50.26 24.49
N SER A 246 3.20 -49.48 25.51
CA SER A 246 2.94 -49.69 26.97
C SER A 246 3.65 -48.66 27.91
N PRO A 247 3.40 -48.57 29.25
CA PRO A 247 2.40 -47.68 29.86
C PRO A 247 2.92 -46.73 31.00
N VAL A 248 1.98 -45.90 31.49
CA VAL A 248 1.87 -44.91 32.61
C VAL A 248 2.81 -45.04 33.86
N PRO A 249 3.04 -43.96 34.65
CA PRO A 249 2.10 -43.60 35.73
C PRO A 249 1.88 -42.09 36.04
N ALA A 250 0.67 -41.82 36.55
CA ALA A 250 0.19 -40.55 37.09
C ALA A 250 0.55 -40.33 38.59
N LEU A 251 0.33 -39.10 39.08
CA LEU A 251 -0.09 -38.63 40.44
C LEU A 251 0.59 -37.26 40.77
N PRO A 252 0.13 -36.46 41.77
CA PRO A 252 -1.23 -36.11 42.21
C PRO A 252 -1.43 -34.58 42.41
N ALA A 253 -2.68 -34.15 42.60
CA ALA A 253 -3.06 -32.79 43.01
C ALA A 253 -3.07 -32.60 44.55
N PRO A 254 -2.82 -31.38 45.07
CA PRO A 254 -3.15 -31.02 46.45
C PRO A 254 -4.45 -30.18 46.58
N PRO A 255 -5.05 -30.10 47.80
CA PRO A 255 -6.46 -29.75 47.98
C PRO A 255 -6.75 -28.40 48.69
N SER A 256 -7.99 -27.97 48.50
CA SER A 256 -8.97 -27.32 49.41
C SER A 256 -8.77 -25.92 50.04
N GLU A 257 -9.89 -25.17 49.94
CA GLU A 257 -10.62 -24.40 50.98
C GLU A 257 -10.84 -22.90 50.73
N GLY A 258 -12.13 -22.53 50.64
CA GLY A 258 -12.74 -21.57 51.57
C GLY A 258 -12.89 -20.10 51.13
N GLY A 259 -14.13 -19.58 51.27
CA GLY A 259 -14.39 -18.14 51.38
C GLY A 259 -15.36 -17.60 50.32
N SER A 260 -16.67 -17.81 50.47
CA SER A 260 -17.60 -16.87 51.12
C SER A 260 -17.88 -15.60 50.31
N ALA A 261 -19.11 -15.53 49.78
CA ALA A 261 -19.73 -14.29 49.31
C ALA A 261 -19.90 -13.28 50.46
N PRO A 262 -20.07 -11.99 50.12
CA PRO A 262 -20.93 -11.12 50.90
C PRO A 262 -22.07 -10.55 50.05
N ARG A 263 -23.29 -10.75 50.55
CA ARG A 263 -24.46 -9.93 50.27
C ARG A 263 -24.35 -8.62 51.05
N GLY A 264 -24.72 -7.51 50.41
CA GLY A 264 -25.68 -6.56 50.97
C GLY A 264 -25.17 -5.18 51.44
N ALA A 265 -25.62 -4.13 50.74
CA ALA A 265 -26.20 -2.86 51.24
C ALA A 265 -26.54 -2.04 49.96
N ARG A 266 -27.76 -1.62 49.59
CA ARG A 266 -28.94 -1.05 50.26
C ARG A 266 -28.71 0.28 50.98
N PHE A 267 -28.60 1.35 50.20
CA PHE A 267 -29.10 2.72 50.50
C PHE A 267 -29.67 3.23 49.15
N GLY A 268 -30.89 3.74 49.02
CA GLY A 268 -31.53 4.82 49.77
C GLY A 268 -31.54 6.06 48.86
N GLY A 269 -32.67 6.38 48.21
CA GLY A 269 -32.72 7.24 47.01
C GLY A 269 -33.01 8.74 47.17
N GLY A 270 -32.81 9.45 46.05
CA GLY A 270 -33.43 10.71 45.60
C GLY A 270 -32.69 12.02 45.92
N PRO A 271 -32.75 13.10 45.08
CA PRO A 271 -33.60 13.33 43.88
C PRO A 271 -32.83 13.70 42.58
N ALA A 272 -33.59 13.95 41.52
CA ALA A 272 -33.16 14.20 40.14
C ALA A 272 -32.68 15.63 39.86
N GLU A 273 -31.62 15.79 39.06
CA GLU A 273 -31.55 16.64 37.84
C GLU A 273 -30.11 16.70 37.29
N ALA A 274 -29.96 16.22 36.05
CA ALA A 274 -29.09 16.68 34.96
C ALA A 274 -28.93 15.51 34.01
N ALA A 275 -29.61 15.56 32.88
CA ALA A 275 -29.38 14.63 31.79
C ALA A 275 -27.98 14.87 31.24
N GLU A 276 -26.99 14.15 31.76
CA GLU A 276 -25.75 13.91 31.01
C GLU A 276 -26.13 13.07 29.80
N GLU A 277 -26.00 13.66 28.60
CA GLU A 277 -25.86 12.90 27.36
C GLU A 277 -24.61 12.03 27.52
N GLY A 278 -24.83 10.81 28.01
CA GLY A 278 -23.82 9.77 28.02
C GLY A 278 -23.30 9.52 26.59
N PRO A 279 -22.10 8.92 26.46
CA PRO A 279 -21.50 8.64 25.16
C PRO A 279 -22.50 7.89 24.29
N ALA A 280 -22.83 8.45 23.13
CA ALA A 280 -23.72 7.80 22.18
C ALA A 280 -23.23 6.36 21.95
N PRO A 281 -24.13 5.36 22.02
CA PRO A 281 -23.75 3.97 21.77
C PRO A 281 -23.09 3.90 20.40
N ALA A 282 -21.96 3.18 20.32
CA ALA A 282 -21.23 2.94 19.08
C ALA A 282 -22.22 2.63 17.96
N ALA A 283 -22.32 3.55 17.00
CA ALA A 283 -23.29 3.47 15.93
C ALA A 283 -23.18 2.08 15.28
N LEU A 284 -24.31 1.38 15.20
CA LEU A 284 -24.42 0.11 14.49
C LEU A 284 -23.73 0.22 13.13
N PRO A 285 -23.01 -0.82 12.66
CA PRO A 285 -22.40 -0.79 11.34
C PRO A 285 -23.47 -0.45 10.32
N ASP A 286 -23.26 0.67 9.64
CA ASP A 286 -24.19 1.21 8.67
C ASP A 286 -24.40 0.20 7.54
N ALA A 287 -25.51 -0.53 7.62
CA ALA A 287 -25.84 -1.63 6.73
C ALA A 287 -25.92 -1.18 5.25
N GLY A 288 -26.15 0.11 5.00
CA GLY A 288 -26.17 0.71 3.66
C GLY A 288 -24.84 1.28 3.18
N ALA A 289 -23.78 1.28 4.00
CA ALA A 289 -22.50 1.90 3.67
C ALA A 289 -21.89 1.31 2.39
N GLY A 290 -21.93 -0.02 2.24
CA GLY A 290 -21.38 -0.71 1.08
C GLY A 290 -22.07 -0.33 -0.24
N GLU A 291 -23.40 -0.30 -0.24
CA GLU A 291 -24.20 0.07 -1.41
C GLU A 291 -24.03 1.54 -1.78
N ALA A 292 -24.05 2.43 -0.79
CA ALA A 292 -23.83 3.86 -0.99
C ALA A 292 -22.44 4.13 -1.59
N VAL A 293 -21.39 3.51 -1.04
CA VAL A 293 -20.01 3.60 -1.55
C VAL A 293 -19.93 3.06 -2.98
N ALA A 294 -20.49 1.88 -3.25
CA ALA A 294 -20.48 1.30 -4.59
C ALA A 294 -21.18 2.21 -5.62
N ALA A 295 -22.33 2.78 -5.25
CA ALA A 295 -23.05 3.72 -6.11
C ALA A 295 -22.24 5.00 -6.38
N ALA A 296 -21.62 5.59 -5.35
CA ALA A 296 -20.80 6.80 -5.51
C ALA A 296 -19.57 6.54 -6.40
N VAL A 297 -18.85 5.43 -6.18
CA VAL A 297 -17.70 5.06 -7.02
C VAL A 297 -18.14 4.78 -8.47
N GLY A 298 -19.28 4.12 -8.67
CA GLY A 298 -19.86 3.92 -10.00
C GLY A 298 -20.17 5.25 -10.71
N ARG A 299 -20.69 6.24 -9.98
CA ARG A 299 -20.89 7.60 -10.51
C ARG A 299 -19.57 8.27 -10.88
N LEU A 300 -18.56 8.21 -10.01
CA LEU A 300 -17.24 8.80 -10.26
C LEU A 300 -16.57 8.19 -11.49
N VAL A 301 -16.55 6.86 -11.61
CA VAL A 301 -15.98 6.17 -12.78
C VAL A 301 -16.66 6.64 -14.07
N ARG A 302 -18.00 6.72 -14.07
CA ARG A 302 -18.77 7.18 -15.22
C ARG A 302 -18.43 8.63 -15.58
N LEU A 303 -18.44 9.54 -14.61
CA LEU A 303 -18.14 10.96 -14.83
C LEU A 303 -16.71 11.17 -15.34
N ARG A 304 -15.74 10.42 -14.82
CA ARG A 304 -14.35 10.45 -15.29
C ARG A 304 -14.22 9.93 -16.72
N ALA A 305 -14.93 8.86 -17.08
CA ALA A 305 -14.97 8.33 -18.45
C ALA A 305 -15.62 9.32 -19.45
N GLU A 306 -16.62 10.08 -18.99
CA GLU A 306 -17.29 11.13 -19.77
C GLU A 306 -16.48 12.45 -19.82
N GLY A 307 -15.33 12.56 -19.14
CA GLY A 307 -14.53 13.78 -19.06
C GLY A 307 -15.15 14.91 -18.22
N ARG A 308 -16.18 14.60 -17.42
CA ARG A 308 -16.98 15.57 -16.64
C ARG A 308 -16.36 15.83 -15.27
N SER A 309 -15.19 16.46 -15.27
CA SER A 309 -14.36 16.55 -14.07
C SER A 309 -14.96 17.40 -12.94
N GLY A 310 -15.69 18.46 -13.26
CA GLY A 310 -16.34 19.32 -12.26
C GLY A 310 -17.45 18.62 -11.50
N GLU A 311 -18.29 17.84 -12.18
CA GLU A 311 -19.36 17.07 -11.53
C GLU A 311 -18.82 15.94 -10.67
N ALA A 312 -17.72 15.31 -11.09
CA ALA A 312 -17.04 14.34 -10.24
C ALA A 312 -16.45 14.99 -8.99
N HIS A 313 -15.97 16.24 -9.06
CA HIS A 313 -15.56 16.98 -7.88
C HIS A 313 -16.73 17.27 -6.93
N VAL A 314 -17.91 17.64 -7.46
CA VAL A 314 -19.14 17.77 -6.63
C VAL A 314 -19.44 16.47 -5.88
N VAL A 315 -19.36 15.32 -6.55
CA VAL A 315 -19.52 14.02 -5.89
C VAL A 315 -18.47 13.80 -4.80
N LEU A 316 -17.22 14.22 -5.01
CA LEU A 316 -16.16 14.10 -4.00
C LEU A 316 -16.45 14.96 -2.75
N CYS A 317 -16.92 16.20 -2.93
CA CYS A 317 -17.35 17.05 -1.82
C CYS A 317 -18.54 16.44 -1.06
N GLU A 318 -19.53 15.90 -1.78
CA GLU A 318 -20.68 15.23 -1.18
C GLU A 318 -20.27 14.03 -0.32
N VAL A 319 -19.39 13.16 -0.83
CA VAL A 319 -18.96 11.96 -0.10
C VAL A 319 -17.96 12.27 1.01
N ALA A 320 -17.22 13.37 0.94
CA ALA A 320 -16.36 13.82 2.04
C ALA A 320 -17.18 14.20 3.28
N ALA A 321 -18.38 14.73 3.10
CA ALA A 321 -19.30 15.09 4.19
C ALA A 321 -20.12 13.91 4.75
N TRP A 322 -19.92 12.68 4.24
CA TRP A 322 -20.61 11.50 4.75
C TRP A 322 -20.15 11.13 6.18
N PRO A 323 -20.91 10.27 6.89
CA PRO A 323 -20.47 9.74 8.17
C PRO A 323 -19.06 9.14 8.07
N ALA A 324 -18.15 9.61 8.93
CA ALA A 324 -16.74 9.26 8.90
C ALA A 324 -16.44 7.74 8.85
N PRO A 325 -17.22 6.84 9.49
CA PRO A 325 -16.99 5.40 9.37
C PRO A 325 -17.06 4.83 7.93
N ARG A 326 -17.67 5.56 6.98
CA ARG A 326 -17.69 5.16 5.55
C ARG A 326 -16.37 5.43 4.83
N LEU A 327 -15.55 6.35 5.35
CA LEU A 327 -14.35 6.85 4.70
C LEU A 327 -13.32 5.74 4.39
N PRO A 328 -12.99 4.81 5.32
CA PRO A 328 -12.08 3.70 5.02
C PRO A 328 -12.61 2.76 3.92
N VAL A 329 -13.92 2.49 3.90
CA VAL A 329 -14.56 1.65 2.88
C VAL A 329 -14.51 2.32 1.50
N LEU A 330 -14.78 3.63 1.46
CA LEU A 330 -14.70 4.43 0.25
C LEU A 330 -13.27 4.46 -0.31
N ALA A 331 -12.27 4.58 0.55
CA ALA A 331 -10.87 4.52 0.15
C ALA A 331 -10.53 3.20 -0.56
N VAL A 332 -10.93 2.07 0.02
CA VAL A 332 -10.73 0.74 -0.60
C VAL A 332 -11.44 0.65 -1.95
N ALA A 333 -12.67 1.15 -2.04
CA ALA A 333 -13.46 1.11 -3.28
C ALA A 333 -12.86 1.99 -4.39
N LEU A 334 -12.40 3.20 -4.06
CA LEU A 334 -11.73 4.11 -5.01
C LEU A 334 -10.43 3.52 -5.54
N TYR A 335 -9.58 2.95 -4.66
CA TYR A 335 -8.35 2.28 -5.10
C TYR A 335 -8.63 1.09 -6.01
N ARG A 336 -9.64 0.27 -5.70
CA ARG A 336 -10.07 -0.85 -6.56
C ARG A 336 -10.58 -0.38 -7.92
N ALA A 337 -11.21 0.79 -7.98
CA ALA A 337 -11.68 1.41 -9.22
C ALA A 337 -10.58 2.16 -10.00
N GLY A 338 -9.35 2.21 -9.50
CA GLY A 338 -8.25 2.96 -10.13
C GLY A 338 -8.33 4.47 -9.94
N LEU A 339 -9.14 4.94 -8.99
CA LEU A 339 -9.41 6.35 -8.70
C LEU A 339 -8.54 6.88 -7.54
N ALA A 340 -7.24 6.55 -7.56
CA ALA A 340 -6.31 6.97 -6.50
C ALA A 340 -6.17 8.51 -6.39
N ALA A 341 -6.22 9.22 -7.52
CA ALA A 341 -6.18 10.69 -7.52
C ALA A 341 -7.44 11.30 -6.86
N ASP A 342 -8.59 10.65 -7.03
CA ASP A 342 -9.83 11.06 -6.40
C ASP A 342 -9.78 10.82 -4.88
N TRP A 343 -9.08 9.79 -4.41
CA TRP A 343 -8.83 9.59 -2.98
C TRP A 343 -7.99 10.71 -2.38
N THR A 344 -6.92 11.14 -3.05
CA THR A 344 -6.11 12.30 -2.60
C THR A 344 -6.96 13.58 -2.54
N THR A 345 -7.80 13.79 -3.54
CA THR A 345 -8.73 14.94 -3.58
C THR A 345 -9.73 14.85 -2.44
N LEU A 346 -10.28 13.67 -2.16
CA LEU A 346 -11.22 13.46 -1.08
C LEU A 346 -10.60 13.73 0.29
N LEU A 347 -9.36 13.30 0.54
CA LEU A 347 -8.66 13.62 1.79
C LEU A 347 -8.48 15.13 1.97
N TRP A 348 -8.23 15.86 0.88
CA TRP A 348 -8.17 17.32 0.91
C TRP A 348 -9.52 17.94 1.29
N GLU A 349 -10.62 17.47 0.69
CA GLU A 349 -11.98 17.89 1.07
C GLU A 349 -12.31 17.54 2.53
N ALA A 350 -11.93 16.34 2.98
CA ALA A 350 -12.11 15.90 4.37
C ALA A 350 -11.31 16.77 5.35
N SER A 351 -10.14 17.28 4.95
CA SER A 351 -9.33 18.20 5.75
C SER A 351 -10.01 19.55 5.97
N SER A 352 -10.91 19.93 5.06
CA SER A 352 -11.67 21.19 5.08
C SER A 352 -13.00 21.09 5.83
N LEU A 353 -13.36 19.91 6.37
CA LEU A 353 -14.56 19.75 7.19
C LEU A 353 -14.48 20.56 8.48
N PRO A 354 -15.62 20.92 9.10
CA PRO A 354 -15.65 21.49 10.45
C PRO A 354 -14.87 20.63 11.46
N PRO A 355 -14.36 21.19 12.58
CA PRO A 355 -13.41 20.49 13.46
C PRO A 355 -13.88 19.11 13.92
N ALA A 356 -15.16 18.96 14.28
CA ALA A 356 -15.75 17.68 14.67
C ALA A 356 -15.77 16.65 13.52
N GLY A 357 -16.10 17.08 12.29
CA GLY A 357 -16.10 16.21 11.11
C GLY A 357 -14.70 15.77 10.70
N PHE A 358 -13.73 16.68 10.78
CA PHE A 358 -12.31 16.40 10.58
C PHE A 358 -11.76 15.40 11.61
N ALA A 359 -12.04 15.61 12.89
CA ALA A 359 -11.65 14.71 13.98
C ALA A 359 -12.26 13.31 13.80
N ALA A 360 -13.54 13.24 13.44
CA ALA A 360 -14.23 11.99 13.15
C ALA A 360 -13.60 11.26 11.95
N ALA A 361 -13.25 11.97 10.88
CA ALA A 361 -12.59 11.41 9.71
C ALA A 361 -11.21 10.83 10.05
N ALA A 362 -10.39 11.57 10.80
CA ALA A 362 -9.10 11.08 11.28
C ALA A 362 -9.25 9.84 12.18
N GLY A 363 -10.17 9.90 13.15
CA GLY A 363 -10.46 8.77 14.04
C GLY A 363 -10.96 7.53 13.30
N ALA A 364 -11.77 7.69 12.24
CA ALA A 364 -12.24 6.57 11.43
C ALA A 364 -11.12 5.92 10.59
N LEU A 365 -10.18 6.72 10.07
CA LEU A 365 -9.01 6.21 9.37
C LEU A 365 -8.07 5.46 10.33
N ALA A 366 -7.77 6.04 11.48
CA ALA A 366 -6.96 5.40 12.51
C ALA A 366 -7.58 4.09 13.01
N ALA A 367 -8.88 4.08 13.31
CA ALA A 367 -9.61 2.88 13.73
C ALA A 367 -9.59 1.76 12.68
N ALA A 368 -9.45 2.11 11.39
CA ALA A 368 -9.32 1.17 10.29
C ALA A 368 -7.87 0.77 9.98
N GLY A 369 -6.88 1.19 10.79
CA GLY A 369 -5.46 0.92 10.57
C GLY A 369 -4.87 1.63 9.35
N ARG A 370 -5.48 2.75 8.92
CA ARG A 370 -5.04 3.58 7.79
C ARG A 370 -4.16 4.73 8.29
N ASP A 371 -3.08 4.39 9.00
CA ASP A 371 -2.25 5.35 9.73
C ASP A 371 -1.58 6.38 8.80
N GLU A 372 -1.18 5.99 7.60
CA GLU A 372 -0.58 6.89 6.61
C GLU A 372 -1.57 7.97 6.14
N ASP A 373 -2.80 7.58 5.81
CA ASP A 373 -3.84 8.52 5.38
C ASP A 373 -4.33 9.38 6.54
N CYS A 374 -4.46 8.80 7.74
CA CYS A 374 -4.76 9.55 8.96
C CYS A 374 -3.68 10.62 9.20
N GLY A 375 -2.41 10.24 9.17
CA GLY A 375 -1.30 11.15 9.32
C GLY A 375 -1.25 12.23 8.24
N LEU A 376 -1.60 11.90 6.99
CA LEU A 376 -1.70 12.88 5.89
C LEU A 376 -2.81 13.90 6.17
N LEU A 377 -4.01 13.43 6.54
CA LEU A 377 -5.15 14.27 6.88
C LEU A 377 -4.81 15.21 8.04
N LEU A 378 -4.20 14.68 9.11
CA LEU A 378 -3.80 15.47 10.28
C LEU A 378 -2.76 16.55 9.92
N ARG A 379 -1.78 16.23 9.07
CA ARG A 379 -0.81 17.24 8.59
C ARG A 379 -1.44 18.31 7.71
N GLN A 380 -2.48 18.00 6.94
CA GLN A 380 -3.22 19.00 6.16
C GLN A 380 -4.03 19.94 7.07
N GLY A 381 -4.57 19.41 8.17
CA GLY A 381 -5.35 20.16 9.15
C GLY A 381 -4.60 21.30 9.86
N VAL A 382 -3.26 21.35 9.82
CA VAL A 382 -2.47 22.42 10.46
C VAL A 382 -2.61 23.78 9.76
N ALA A 383 -3.15 23.81 8.54
CA ALA A 383 -3.44 25.05 7.81
C ALA A 383 -4.60 25.85 8.44
N ARG A 384 -5.41 25.21 9.28
CA ARG A 384 -6.57 25.82 9.95
C ARG A 384 -6.14 26.87 10.99
N PRO A 385 -7.03 27.81 11.34
CA PRO A 385 -6.81 28.71 12.48
C PRO A 385 -6.58 27.96 13.79
N ALA A 386 -5.80 28.53 14.71
CA ALA A 386 -5.49 27.87 15.99
C ALA A 386 -6.76 27.47 16.76
N ALA A 387 -7.78 28.33 16.82
CA ALA A 387 -9.04 28.01 17.48
C ALA A 387 -9.70 26.73 16.93
N GLU A 388 -9.75 26.56 15.61
CA GLU A 388 -10.31 25.35 15.00
C GLU A 388 -9.45 24.10 15.23
N VAL A 389 -8.12 24.26 15.30
CA VAL A 389 -7.23 23.15 15.66
C VAL A 389 -7.45 22.73 17.12
N ALA A 390 -7.64 23.67 18.04
CA ALA A 390 -7.97 23.38 19.43
C ALA A 390 -9.30 22.63 19.55
N GLU A 391 -10.34 23.04 18.81
CA GLU A 391 -11.62 22.32 18.75
C GLU A 391 -11.46 20.90 18.19
N ALA A 392 -10.65 20.72 17.15
CA ALA A 392 -10.38 19.40 16.58
C ALA A 392 -9.64 18.48 17.57
N VAL A 393 -8.68 19.03 18.32
CA VAL A 393 -7.96 18.32 19.39
C VAL A 393 -8.92 17.89 20.49
N LEU A 394 -9.81 18.79 20.95
CA LEU A 394 -10.82 18.45 21.95
C LEU A 394 -11.81 17.38 21.46
N ALA A 395 -12.19 17.42 20.18
CA ALA A 395 -13.04 16.39 19.58
C ALA A 395 -12.33 15.02 19.50
N LEU A 396 -11.02 14.99 19.21
CA LEU A 396 -10.21 13.77 19.23
C LEU A 396 -10.05 13.23 20.65
N ASP A 397 -9.70 14.09 21.62
CA ASP A 397 -9.58 13.73 23.04
C ASP A 397 -10.88 13.15 23.59
N GLY A 398 -12.01 13.84 23.35
CA GLY A 398 -13.35 13.36 23.74
C GLY A 398 -13.75 12.02 23.11
N ALA A 399 -13.14 11.65 21.98
CA ALA A 399 -13.31 10.35 21.33
C ALA A 399 -12.29 9.28 21.75
N GLY A 400 -11.42 9.58 22.73
CA GLY A 400 -10.35 8.68 23.19
C GLY A 400 -9.22 8.51 22.17
N ARG A 401 -9.03 9.49 21.28
CA ARG A 401 -8.03 9.49 20.20
C ARG A 401 -6.83 10.38 20.56
N GLU A 402 -6.25 10.12 21.73
CA GLU A 402 -5.14 10.91 22.28
C GLU A 402 -3.89 10.87 21.38
N GLY A 403 -3.64 9.74 20.72
CA GLY A 403 -2.51 9.59 19.79
C GLY A 403 -2.63 10.51 18.58
N GLU A 404 -3.82 10.57 17.99
CA GLU A 404 -4.16 11.43 16.85
C GLU A 404 -4.16 12.90 17.25
N ALA A 405 -4.69 13.23 18.43
CA ALA A 405 -4.63 14.58 19.00
C ALA A 405 -3.17 15.06 19.15
N ARG A 406 -2.30 14.21 19.70
CA ARG A 406 -0.86 14.50 19.84
C ARG A 406 -0.16 14.61 18.49
N ALA A 407 -0.52 13.77 17.52
CA ALA A 407 0.03 13.83 16.18
C ALA A 407 -0.33 15.15 15.46
N LEU A 408 -1.57 15.63 15.62
CA LEU A 408 -2.02 16.93 15.11
C LEU A 408 -1.24 18.08 15.75
N LEU A 409 -1.15 18.10 17.09
CA LEU A 409 -0.41 19.11 17.83
C LEU A 409 1.09 19.12 17.46
N GLY A 410 1.70 17.94 17.36
CA GLY A 410 3.09 17.81 16.95
C GLY A 410 3.33 18.28 15.52
N ALA A 411 2.39 18.04 14.60
CA ALA A 411 2.44 18.59 13.25
C ALA A 411 2.31 20.12 13.26
N PHE A 412 1.40 20.67 14.07
CA PHE A 412 1.19 22.11 14.20
C PHE A 412 2.45 22.81 14.75
N VAL A 413 3.04 22.31 15.85
CA VAL A 413 4.26 22.86 16.47
C VAL A 413 5.47 22.84 15.53
N ARG A 414 5.57 21.86 14.62
CA ARG A 414 6.66 21.80 13.63
C ARG A 414 6.58 22.91 12.59
N VAL A 415 5.38 23.33 12.22
CA VAL A 415 5.14 24.21 11.05
C VAL A 415 4.80 25.65 11.47
N ARG A 416 4.18 25.84 12.63
CA ARG A 416 3.71 27.14 13.12
C ARG A 416 4.68 27.79 14.08
N THR A 417 4.51 29.09 14.28
CA THR A 417 5.29 29.85 15.26
C THR A 417 4.93 29.45 16.69
N PRO A 418 5.84 29.60 17.67
CA PRO A 418 5.54 29.36 19.08
C PRO A 418 4.36 30.19 19.60
N GLN A 419 4.17 31.40 19.06
CA GLN A 419 3.07 32.31 19.40
C GLN A 419 1.73 31.76 18.92
N GLU A 420 1.62 31.34 17.65
CA GLU A 420 0.41 30.67 17.13
C GLU A 420 0.11 29.36 17.88
N ALA A 421 1.15 28.62 18.29
CA ALA A 421 0.98 27.42 19.10
C ALA A 421 0.47 27.74 20.52
N ALA A 422 0.91 28.84 21.13
CA ALA A 422 0.39 29.29 22.42
C ALA A 422 -1.09 29.69 22.36
N GLU A 423 -1.57 30.21 21.22
CA GLU A 423 -3.00 30.53 21.02
C GLU A 423 -3.92 29.31 21.16
N LEU A 424 -3.43 28.09 20.87
CA LEU A 424 -4.18 26.85 21.06
C LEU A 424 -4.61 26.64 22.51
N ALA A 425 -3.76 27.02 23.47
CA ALA A 425 -4.06 26.92 24.88
C ALA A 425 -5.14 27.92 25.32
N GLY A 426 -5.24 29.08 24.64
CA GLY A 426 -6.28 30.07 24.87
C GLY A 426 -7.67 29.62 24.40
N GLY A 427 -7.76 28.90 23.27
CA GLY A 427 -9.01 28.36 22.74
C GLY A 427 -9.43 27.02 23.34
N GLY A 428 -8.47 26.19 23.75
CA GLY A 428 -8.69 24.81 24.22
C GLY A 428 -8.71 24.62 25.74
N GLY A 429 -8.36 25.64 26.51
CA GLY A 429 -8.30 25.62 27.97
C GLY A 429 -7.33 24.58 28.56
N ASP A 430 -7.52 24.25 29.83
CA ASP A 430 -6.66 23.35 30.63
C ASP A 430 -6.52 21.94 30.05
N ARG A 431 -7.41 21.52 29.14
CA ARG A 431 -7.38 20.18 28.53
C ARG A 431 -6.38 20.08 27.39
N VAL A 432 -6.21 21.13 26.58
CA VAL A 432 -5.28 21.10 25.43
C VAL A 432 -3.82 21.30 25.86
N LEU A 433 -3.59 22.08 26.92
CA LEU A 433 -2.24 22.47 27.37
C LEU A 433 -1.32 21.26 27.68
N PRO A 434 -1.73 20.22 28.43
CA PRO A 434 -0.87 19.06 28.68
C PRO A 434 -0.48 18.31 27.40
N HIS A 435 -1.41 18.10 26.47
CA HIS A 435 -1.13 17.43 25.20
C HIS A 435 -0.21 18.28 24.31
N LEU A 436 -0.38 19.60 24.34
CA LEU A 436 0.43 20.53 23.57
C LEU A 436 1.89 20.56 24.07
N LEU A 437 2.11 20.60 25.39
CA LEU A 437 3.45 20.51 25.98
C LEU A 437 4.12 19.15 25.69
N ALA A 438 3.36 18.05 25.82
CA ALA A 438 3.86 16.72 25.48
C ALA A 438 4.25 16.61 24.00
N ALA A 439 3.42 17.12 23.10
CA ALA A 439 3.70 17.13 21.66
C ALA A 439 4.94 17.99 21.32
N ALA A 440 5.11 19.15 21.95
CA ALA A 440 6.29 20.00 21.74
C ALA A 440 7.58 19.30 22.19
N ARG A 441 7.55 18.63 23.35
CA ARG A 441 8.67 17.84 23.86
C ARG A 441 9.06 16.69 22.92
N GLU A 442 8.07 15.99 22.36
CA GLU A 442 8.29 14.93 21.37
C GLU A 442 8.89 15.45 20.06
N VAL A 443 8.61 16.71 19.69
CA VAL A 443 9.24 17.34 18.52
C VAL A 443 10.70 17.68 18.81
N SER A 444 10.97 18.42 19.89
CA SER A 444 12.34 18.69 20.40
C SER A 444 12.28 19.47 21.71
N VAL A 445 13.35 19.38 22.50
CA VAL A 445 13.53 20.20 23.71
C VAL A 445 13.46 21.70 23.37
N GLU A 446 14.08 22.15 22.29
CA GLU A 446 14.06 23.57 21.87
C GLU A 446 12.63 24.07 21.63
N ARG A 447 11.80 23.29 20.92
CA ARG A 447 10.39 23.64 20.67
C ARG A 447 9.56 23.68 21.94
N GLU A 448 9.84 22.81 22.92
CA GLU A 448 9.21 22.87 24.24
C GLU A 448 9.55 24.19 24.95
N TRP A 449 10.83 24.59 24.96
CA TRP A 449 11.27 25.84 25.58
C TRP A 449 10.66 27.07 24.92
N ASP A 450 10.66 27.14 23.58
CA ASP A 450 10.07 28.24 22.83
C ASP A 450 8.57 28.38 23.10
N LEU A 451 7.86 27.26 23.17
CA LEU A 451 6.43 27.23 23.46
C LEU A 451 6.12 27.67 24.89
N VAL A 452 6.86 27.16 25.86
CA VAL A 452 6.75 27.57 27.27
C VAL A 452 7.00 29.08 27.41
N HIS A 453 8.00 29.61 26.69
CA HIS A 453 8.25 31.05 26.66
C HIS A 453 7.06 31.82 26.07
N ALA A 454 6.53 31.40 24.92
CA ALA A 454 5.39 32.05 24.28
C ALA A 454 4.12 32.02 25.15
N LEU A 455 3.84 30.90 25.82
CA LEU A 455 2.73 30.75 26.75
C LEU A 455 2.83 31.71 27.95
N ARG A 456 4.03 31.91 28.50
CA ARG A 456 4.27 32.90 29.58
C ARG A 456 4.05 34.32 29.10
N VAL A 457 4.50 34.66 27.90
CA VAL A 457 4.27 35.98 27.28
C VAL A 457 2.77 36.21 27.03
N ALA A 458 2.04 35.17 26.65
CA ALA A 458 0.59 35.21 26.47
C ALA A 458 -0.22 35.20 27.79
N GLY A 459 0.44 35.01 28.94
CA GLY A 459 -0.22 35.01 30.25
C GLY A 459 -1.06 33.78 30.54
N VAL A 460 -0.79 32.65 29.89
CA VAL A 460 -1.52 31.39 30.12
C VAL A 460 -1.15 30.83 31.50
N PRO A 461 -2.11 30.62 32.42
CA PRO A 461 -1.83 30.09 33.74
C PRO A 461 -1.38 28.61 33.68
N GLY A 462 -0.45 28.21 34.56
CA GLY A 462 -0.02 26.81 34.70
C GLY A 462 1.21 26.37 33.90
N VAL A 463 2.07 27.32 33.47
CA VAL A 463 3.25 27.10 32.59
C VAL A 463 4.59 27.54 33.20
#